data_AF-A0A4D6N3M4-F1
#
_entry.id   AF-A0A4D6N3M4-F1
#
_cell.length_a   1.000
_cell.length_b   1.000
_cell.length_c   1.000
_cell.angle_alpha   90.00
_cell.angle_beta   90.00
_cell.angle_gamma   90.00
#
_symmetry.space_group_name_H-M   'P 1'
#
loop_
_entity.id
_entity.type
_entity.pdbx_description
1 polymer ?
#
loop_
_entity_poly.entity_id
_entity_poly.type
_entity_poly.pdbx_seq_one_letter_code
_entity_poly.pdbx_strand_id
1 'polypeptide(L)'
;MAMSHEDMLKRARQLKKQKTTTPGASPSAPPPRIELHEETSEPDLEPLTRKFKSRGKKVIEATSQHSTSQIQLAPHQIVDDTEMSFWHPQFLRSQHGRKYNYLCHDINLLRTQDLKTLHESIQANLHKAEASSFMLMDQFNLQSTQKSLDLEQKDQALALSQTETSRLTSEVAELTNQVKKKDELLVDLHNQLKTLEAEKKSWILKEKDLLNSSELLKDQIGSSLNMGFQLAFDQVRVRCPDADLSPADISKSVVNRQLVDADD
;
A
#
# COMPACT_ATOMS: atom_id res chain seq x y z
N MET A 1 17.16 -19.26 5.13
CA MET A 1 17.43 -19.23 3.68
C MET A 1 16.25 -18.52 3.01
N ALA A 2 16.47 -17.33 2.43
CA ALA A 2 15.42 -16.57 1.75
C ALA A 2 15.29 -17.09 0.31
N MET A 3 14.05 -17.32 -0.16
CA MET A 3 13.80 -17.79 -1.52
C MET A 3 14.11 -16.70 -2.55
N SER A 4 14.71 -17.09 -3.67
CA SER A 4 15.02 -16.20 -4.79
C SER A 4 13.74 -15.65 -5.42
N HIS A 5 13.81 -14.41 -5.91
CA HIS A 5 12.73 -13.74 -6.65
C HIS A 5 12.24 -14.59 -7.83
N GLU A 6 13.15 -15.33 -8.48
CA GLU A 6 12.80 -16.20 -9.60
C GLU A 6 11.96 -17.42 -9.18
N ASP A 7 12.22 -17.97 -7.99
CA ASP A 7 11.44 -19.08 -7.43
C ASP A 7 10.04 -18.62 -7.02
N MET A 8 9.90 -17.36 -6.59
CA MET A 8 8.62 -16.74 -6.26
C MET A 8 7.74 -16.61 -7.51
N LEU A 9 8.32 -16.14 -8.62
CA LEU A 9 7.64 -16.01 -9.92
C LEU A 9 7.23 -17.36 -10.52
N LYS A 10 8.06 -18.40 -10.37
CA LYS A 10 7.74 -19.76 -10.84
C LYS A 10 6.53 -20.34 -10.09
N ARG A 11 6.43 -20.14 -8.78
CA ARG A 11 5.26 -20.59 -7.98
C ARG A 11 3.99 -19.84 -8.32
N ALA A 12 4.07 -18.52 -8.51
CA ALA A 12 2.91 -17.71 -8.90
C ALA A 12 2.32 -18.18 -10.24
N ARG A 13 3.19 -18.57 -11.19
CA ARG A 13 2.76 -19.12 -12.50
C ARG A 13 2.17 -20.54 -12.39
N GLN A 14 2.65 -21.38 -11.48
CA GLN A 14 2.07 -22.71 -11.23
C GLN A 14 0.69 -22.64 -10.57
N LEU A 15 0.48 -21.72 -9.62
CA LEU A 15 -0.81 -21.51 -8.96
C LEU A 15 -1.90 -21.05 -9.93
N LYS A 16 -1.54 -20.31 -10.98
CA LYS A 16 -2.48 -19.88 -12.03
C LYS A 16 -2.94 -21.03 -12.94
N LYS A 17 -2.19 -22.14 -12.99
CA LYS A 17 -2.50 -23.32 -13.82
C LYS A 17 -3.31 -24.41 -13.11
N GLN A 18 -3.51 -24.31 -11.78
CA GLN A 18 -4.21 -25.34 -10.99
C GLN A 18 -5.70 -25.04 -10.70
N LYS A 19 -6.24 -23.92 -11.17
CA LYS A 19 -7.69 -23.65 -11.07
C LYS A 19 -8.43 -24.09 -12.33
N THR A 20 -8.64 -25.39 -12.50
CA THR A 20 -9.83 -26.00 -13.12
C THR A 20 -9.67 -27.53 -13.22
N THR A 21 -10.11 -28.26 -12.20
CA THR A 21 -10.59 -29.64 -12.38
C THR A 21 -11.59 -29.95 -11.28
N THR A 22 -12.87 -29.73 -11.58
CA THR A 22 -14.00 -30.35 -10.89
C THR A 22 -14.86 -30.98 -11.99
N PRO A 23 -15.12 -32.30 -11.99
CA PRO A 23 -15.90 -32.94 -13.04
C PRO A 23 -17.40 -32.94 -12.69
N GLY A 24 -18.24 -32.44 -13.60
CA GLY A 24 -19.69 -32.69 -13.52
C GLY A 24 -20.58 -31.68 -14.24
N ALA A 25 -21.32 -32.17 -15.23
CA ALA A 25 -22.49 -31.63 -15.92
C ALA A 25 -22.29 -30.72 -17.16
N SER A 26 -22.90 -31.16 -18.26
CA SER A 26 -22.91 -30.61 -19.64
C SER A 26 -23.99 -29.50 -19.84
N PRO A 27 -24.30 -29.03 -21.08
CA PRO A 27 -23.77 -27.78 -21.63
C PRO A 27 -24.89 -26.75 -21.97
N SER A 28 -24.64 -25.45 -21.83
CA SER A 28 -25.45 -24.44 -22.53
C SER A 28 -24.76 -23.08 -22.65
N ALA A 29 -24.62 -22.64 -23.91
CA ALA A 29 -24.39 -21.30 -24.46
C ALA A 29 -23.07 -20.53 -24.13
N PRO A 30 -22.39 -19.93 -25.15
CA PRO A 30 -21.20 -19.12 -24.95
C PRO A 30 -21.55 -17.64 -24.70
N PRO A 31 -20.85 -16.91 -23.80
CA PRO A 31 -20.91 -15.45 -23.75
C PRO A 31 -19.87 -14.80 -24.68
N PRO A 32 -20.07 -13.51 -25.05
CA PRO A 32 -19.46 -12.88 -26.21
C PRO A 32 -17.99 -12.48 -25.99
N ARG A 33 -17.27 -12.49 -27.11
CA ARG A 33 -15.85 -12.14 -27.27
C ARG A 33 -15.67 -10.64 -27.04
N ILE A 34 -14.91 -10.26 -26.02
CA ILE A 34 -14.39 -8.89 -25.83
C ILE A 34 -12.95 -8.89 -26.33
N GLU A 35 -12.71 -8.23 -27.47
CA GLU A 35 -11.37 -7.94 -27.97
C GLU A 35 -10.80 -6.76 -27.16
N LEU A 36 -9.86 -7.05 -26.25
CA LEU A 36 -8.98 -6.05 -25.66
C LEU A 36 -7.74 -5.94 -26.53
N HIS A 37 -7.60 -4.81 -27.22
CA HIS A 37 -6.37 -4.40 -27.86
C HIS A 37 -5.30 -4.12 -26.78
N GLU A 38 -4.23 -4.91 -26.75
CA GLU A 38 -2.97 -4.58 -26.05
C GLU A 38 -2.20 -3.57 -26.91
N GLU A 39 -2.14 -2.30 -26.48
CA GLU A 39 -1.02 -1.42 -26.85
C GLU A 39 -0.07 -1.33 -25.65
N THR A 40 1.05 -2.02 -25.80
CA THR A 40 2.28 -1.82 -25.04
C THR A 40 2.81 -0.41 -25.29
N SER A 41 2.95 0.40 -24.25
CA SER A 41 3.91 1.51 -24.25
C SER A 41 4.53 1.70 -22.87
N GLU A 42 5.85 1.56 -22.87
CA GLU A 42 6.83 1.76 -21.81
C GLU A 42 6.84 3.24 -21.37
N PRO A 43 6.92 3.56 -20.07
CA PRO A 43 7.18 4.94 -19.65
C PRO A 43 8.68 5.18 -19.46
N ASP A 44 9.20 6.06 -20.32
CA ASP A 44 10.51 6.71 -20.26
C ASP A 44 10.66 7.54 -18.96
N LEU A 45 11.85 7.45 -18.35
CA LEU A 45 12.20 8.08 -17.08
C LEU A 45 13.06 9.31 -17.35
N GLU A 46 12.57 10.53 -17.09
CA GLU A 46 13.45 11.65 -16.75
C GLU A 46 12.87 12.61 -15.68
N PRO A 47 13.72 13.22 -14.82
CA PRO A 47 13.28 13.90 -13.60
C PRO A 47 13.30 15.43 -13.76
N LEU A 48 12.14 16.08 -13.70
CA LEU A 48 12.07 17.54 -13.73
C LEU A 48 12.04 18.16 -12.32
N THR A 49 13.22 18.54 -11.83
CA THR A 49 13.38 19.44 -10.70
C THR A 49 12.82 20.84 -11.01
N ARG A 50 11.83 21.34 -10.27
CA ARG A 50 11.68 22.81 -10.10
C ARG A 50 10.94 23.18 -8.82
N LYS A 51 11.57 24.10 -8.08
CA LYS A 51 11.28 24.52 -6.71
C LYS A 51 9.95 25.29 -6.58
N PHE A 52 9.19 24.98 -5.53
CA PHE A 52 8.08 25.79 -5.04
C PHE A 52 8.59 27.09 -4.41
N LYS A 53 8.03 28.23 -4.82
CA LYS A 53 8.02 29.47 -4.03
C LYS A 53 6.57 29.79 -3.68
N SER A 54 6.25 29.61 -2.40
CA SER A 54 5.02 30.07 -1.76
C SER A 54 5.00 31.59 -1.67
N ARG A 55 3.93 32.22 -2.15
CA ARG A 55 3.57 33.58 -1.74
C ARG A 55 2.07 33.62 -1.47
N GLY A 56 1.72 33.59 -0.18
CA GLY A 56 0.34 33.63 0.28
C GLY A 56 -0.37 34.92 -0.10
N LYS A 57 -1.67 34.79 -0.36
CA LYS A 57 -2.62 35.89 -0.25
C LYS A 57 -3.88 35.39 0.45
N LYS A 58 -4.36 36.27 1.32
CA LYS A 58 -5.41 36.13 2.31
C LYS A 58 -6.76 35.76 1.70
N VAL A 59 -7.48 34.94 2.44
CA VAL A 59 -8.93 34.79 2.43
C VAL A 59 -9.58 36.15 2.67
N ILE A 60 -10.46 36.58 1.78
CA ILE A 60 -11.54 37.51 2.09
C ILE A 60 -12.82 36.87 1.56
N GLU A 61 -13.58 36.38 2.51
CA GLU A 61 -14.99 36.03 2.41
C GLU A 61 -15.77 37.35 2.20
N ALA A 62 -16.52 37.44 1.11
CA ALA A 62 -17.48 38.52 0.90
C ALA A 62 -18.79 37.89 0.44
N THR A 63 -19.72 37.91 1.38
CA THR A 63 -21.13 37.57 1.24
C THR A 63 -21.78 38.37 0.13
N SER A 64 -22.59 37.66 -0.65
CA SER A 64 -23.64 38.15 -1.52
C SER A 64 -24.46 39.25 -0.83
N GLN A 65 -24.41 40.49 -1.35
CA GLN A 65 -25.57 41.40 -1.44
C GLN A 65 -25.38 42.37 -2.62
N HIS A 66 -26.50 42.63 -3.28
CA HIS A 66 -26.73 43.44 -4.48
C HIS A 66 -25.81 44.66 -4.68
N SER A 67 -25.24 44.79 -5.88
CA SER A 67 -24.78 46.08 -6.39
C SER A 67 -24.86 46.13 -7.92
N THR A 68 -25.75 46.99 -8.40
CA THR A 68 -25.87 47.42 -9.80
C THR A 68 -24.54 48.03 -10.24
N SER A 69 -23.66 47.19 -10.78
CA SER A 69 -22.36 47.62 -11.25
C SER A 69 -22.53 48.28 -12.61
N GLN A 70 -22.68 49.60 -12.54
CA GLN A 70 -22.34 50.57 -13.57
C GLN A 70 -21.07 50.09 -14.27
N ILE A 71 -21.19 49.65 -15.52
CA ILE A 71 -20.04 49.33 -16.38
C ILE A 71 -19.23 50.62 -16.46
N GLN A 72 -18.05 50.60 -15.85
CA GLN A 72 -17.08 51.69 -15.93
C GLN A 72 -16.67 51.79 -17.40
N LEU A 73 -17.23 52.78 -18.09
CA LEU A 73 -16.81 53.17 -19.43
C LEU A 73 -15.31 53.44 -19.38
N ALA A 74 -14.56 52.67 -20.16
CA ALA A 74 -13.15 52.93 -20.40
C ALA A 74 -12.98 54.40 -20.84
N PRO A 75 -11.86 55.06 -20.50
CA PRO A 75 -11.62 56.44 -20.90
C PRO A 75 -11.79 56.55 -22.41
N HIS A 76 -12.65 57.46 -22.84
CA HIS A 76 -12.80 57.83 -24.24
C HIS A 76 -11.43 58.20 -24.80
N GLN A 77 -10.76 57.25 -25.44
CA GLN A 77 -9.73 57.57 -26.41
C GLN A 77 -10.46 58.31 -27.52
N ILE A 78 -10.09 59.58 -27.67
CA ILE A 78 -10.29 60.35 -28.90
C ILE A 78 -9.52 59.56 -29.96
N VAL A 79 -10.21 58.66 -30.65
CA VAL A 79 -9.69 57.99 -31.83
C VAL A 79 -9.99 58.93 -32.97
N ASP A 80 -8.95 59.44 -33.61
CA ASP A 80 -9.00 60.17 -34.87
C ASP A 80 -10.01 59.54 -35.83
N ASP A 81 -10.72 60.39 -36.58
CA ASP A 81 -11.72 60.11 -37.62
C ASP A 81 -11.18 59.24 -38.77
N THR A 82 -10.69 58.04 -38.48
CA THR A 82 -10.74 56.93 -39.43
C THR A 82 -12.06 56.23 -39.22
N GLU A 83 -13.12 56.91 -39.66
CA GLU A 83 -14.53 56.46 -39.67
C GLU A 83 -14.67 55.17 -40.50
N MET A 84 -14.29 54.02 -39.91
CA MET A 84 -14.37 52.72 -40.55
C MET A 84 -15.85 52.35 -40.76
N SER A 85 -16.24 52.00 -41.99
CA SER A 85 -17.61 51.55 -42.31
C SER A 85 -18.09 50.49 -41.33
N PHE A 86 -19.34 50.60 -40.90
CA PHE A 86 -20.02 49.53 -40.18
C PHE A 86 -20.01 48.21 -40.97
N TRP A 87 -19.95 48.30 -42.30
CA TRP A 87 -19.90 47.16 -43.22
C TRP A 87 -18.48 46.64 -43.45
N HIS A 88 -17.45 47.31 -42.94
CA HIS A 88 -16.06 46.89 -43.11
C HIS A 88 -15.80 45.52 -42.44
N PRO A 89 -15.10 44.57 -43.08
CA PRO A 89 -14.84 43.25 -42.50
C PRO A 89 -14.05 43.26 -41.19
N GLN A 90 -13.21 44.29 -40.99
CA GLN A 90 -12.41 44.47 -39.77
C GLN A 90 -13.15 45.26 -38.69
N PHE A 91 -14.38 45.72 -38.96
CA PHE A 91 -15.19 46.42 -37.97
C PHE A 91 -15.59 45.45 -36.85
N LEU A 92 -15.13 45.72 -35.62
CA LEU A 92 -15.34 44.86 -34.45
C LEU A 92 -16.75 45.04 -33.88
N ARG A 93 -17.74 44.41 -34.52
CA ARG A 93 -19.17 44.50 -34.18
C ARG A 93 -19.51 44.12 -32.73
N SER A 94 -18.65 43.38 -32.03
CA SER A 94 -18.81 43.01 -30.62
C SER A 94 -18.44 44.12 -29.63
N GLN A 95 -17.64 45.12 -30.06
CA GLN A 95 -17.13 46.20 -29.20
C GLN A 95 -17.92 47.51 -29.38
N HIS A 96 -18.74 47.61 -30.42
CA HIS A 96 -19.53 48.80 -30.73
C HIS A 96 -21.02 48.54 -30.47
N GLY A 97 -21.64 49.37 -29.61
CA GLY A 97 -23.08 49.33 -29.37
C GLY A 97 -23.89 49.91 -30.55
N ARG A 98 -25.21 49.68 -30.57
CA ARG A 98 -26.14 50.18 -31.63
C ARG A 98 -26.08 51.70 -31.88
N LYS A 99 -25.47 52.48 -30.98
CA LYS A 99 -25.32 53.93 -31.08
C LYS A 99 -24.30 54.39 -32.13
N TYR A 100 -23.48 53.48 -32.70
CA TYR A 100 -22.35 53.85 -33.58
C TYR A 100 -22.43 53.29 -35.02
N ASN A 101 -23.62 52.90 -35.50
CA ASN A 101 -23.71 51.99 -36.65
C ASN A 101 -24.12 52.60 -38.00
N TYR A 102 -24.16 53.92 -38.15
CA TYR A 102 -24.60 54.54 -39.40
C TYR A 102 -23.88 55.86 -39.62
N LEU A 103 -22.82 55.85 -40.43
CA LEU A 103 -22.11 57.05 -40.84
C LEU A 103 -22.64 57.54 -42.19
N CYS A 104 -22.44 58.83 -42.49
CA CYS A 104 -22.90 59.43 -43.75
C CYS A 104 -22.36 58.70 -44.99
N HIS A 105 -21.13 58.17 -44.92
CA HIS A 105 -20.56 57.40 -46.02
C HIS A 105 -21.24 56.03 -46.23
N ASP A 106 -21.75 55.39 -45.17
CA ASP A 106 -22.50 54.12 -45.27
C ASP A 106 -23.82 54.33 -46.03
N ILE A 107 -24.46 55.48 -45.85
CA ILE A 107 -25.70 55.86 -46.57
C ILE A 107 -25.43 56.03 -48.06
N ASN A 108 -24.31 56.67 -48.42
CA ASN A 108 -23.92 56.87 -49.81
C ASN A 108 -23.57 55.53 -50.49
N LEU A 109 -22.95 54.60 -49.76
CA LEU A 109 -22.71 53.23 -50.21
C LEU A 109 -24.01 52.46 -50.47
N LEU A 110 -25.02 52.61 -49.62
CA LEU A 110 -26.33 51.98 -49.83
C LEU A 110 -27.12 52.62 -50.99
N ARG A 111 -27.05 53.95 -51.16
CA ARG A 111 -27.76 54.67 -52.24
C ARG A 111 -27.22 54.38 -53.63
N THR A 112 -25.95 53.96 -53.74
CA THR A 112 -25.31 53.64 -55.03
C THR A 112 -25.63 52.22 -55.51
N GLN A 113 -26.25 51.38 -54.67
CA GLN A 113 -26.68 50.03 -55.04
C GLN A 113 -28.08 50.01 -55.65
N ASP A 114 -28.28 49.10 -56.60
CA ASP A 114 -29.60 48.79 -57.13
C ASP A 114 -30.50 48.15 -56.06
N LEU A 115 -31.75 48.60 -55.97
CA LEU A 115 -32.68 48.19 -54.90
C LEU A 115 -32.89 46.67 -54.84
N LYS A 116 -32.93 46.00 -56.00
CA LYS A 116 -33.13 44.55 -56.08
C LYS A 116 -31.91 43.81 -55.53
N THR A 117 -30.71 44.25 -55.93
CA THR A 117 -29.45 43.67 -55.41
C THR A 117 -29.29 43.87 -53.90
N LEU A 118 -29.69 45.04 -53.38
CA LEU A 118 -29.67 45.31 -51.94
C LEU A 118 -30.65 44.41 -51.19
N HIS A 119 -31.87 44.22 -51.71
CA HIS A 119 -32.86 43.33 -51.11
C HIS A 119 -32.39 41.87 -51.05
N GLU A 120 -31.88 41.34 -52.15
CA GLU A 120 -31.33 39.97 -52.20
C GLU A 120 -30.14 39.80 -51.25
N SER A 121 -29.26 40.81 -51.15
CA SER A 121 -28.13 40.83 -50.21
C SER A 121 -28.58 40.79 -48.74
N ILE A 122 -29.59 41.59 -48.39
CA ILE A 122 -30.18 41.59 -47.04
C ILE A 122 -30.76 40.21 -46.72
N GLN A 123 -31.53 39.64 -47.65
CA GLN A 123 -32.13 38.32 -47.46
C GLN A 123 -31.08 37.22 -47.31
N ALA A 124 -30.01 37.25 -48.13
CA ALA A 124 -28.90 36.31 -48.02
C ALA A 124 -28.18 36.42 -46.66
N ASN A 125 -27.97 37.63 -46.16
CA ASN A 125 -27.35 37.83 -44.84
C ASN A 125 -28.25 37.36 -43.69
N LEU A 126 -29.58 37.54 -43.81
CA LEU A 126 -30.54 37.01 -42.85
C LEU A 126 -30.52 35.47 -42.82
N HIS A 127 -30.56 34.81 -43.99
CA HIS A 127 -30.45 33.35 -44.05
C HIS A 127 -29.11 32.85 -43.50
N LYS A 128 -28.00 33.55 -43.77
CA LYS A 128 -26.70 33.21 -43.17
C LYS A 128 -26.71 33.33 -41.65
N ALA A 129 -27.33 34.37 -41.11
CA ALA A 129 -27.45 34.56 -39.66
C ALA A 129 -28.30 33.46 -39.02
N GLU A 130 -29.45 33.13 -39.64
CA GLU A 130 -30.33 32.06 -39.19
C GLU A 130 -29.63 30.69 -39.21
N ALA A 131 -29.00 30.33 -40.34
CA ALA A 131 -28.25 29.08 -40.47
C ALA A 131 -27.08 28.99 -39.48
N SER A 132 -26.36 30.09 -39.27
CA SER A 132 -25.27 30.15 -38.28
C SER A 132 -25.80 29.99 -36.85
N SER A 133 -26.98 30.55 -36.55
CA SER A 133 -27.63 30.39 -35.25
C SER A 133 -28.02 28.94 -34.98
N PHE A 134 -28.59 28.24 -35.97
CA PHE A 134 -28.90 26.81 -35.84
C PHE A 134 -27.64 25.97 -35.61
N MET A 135 -26.60 26.19 -36.41
CA MET A 135 -25.33 25.48 -36.26
C MET A 135 -24.70 25.69 -34.87
N LEU A 136 -24.73 26.92 -34.35
CA LEU A 136 -24.21 27.22 -33.01
C LEU A 136 -25.05 26.55 -31.91
N MET A 137 -26.37 26.51 -32.07
CA MET A 137 -27.26 25.82 -31.13
C MET A 137 -26.96 24.32 -31.10
N ASP A 138 -26.81 23.68 -32.27
CA ASP A 138 -26.47 22.26 -32.37
C ASP A 138 -25.10 21.96 -31.73
N GLN A 139 -24.11 22.82 -31.99
CA GLN A 139 -22.79 22.69 -31.37
C GLN A 139 -22.85 22.81 -29.85
N PHE A 140 -23.63 23.76 -29.33
CA PHE A 140 -23.80 23.94 -27.89
C PHE A 140 -24.48 22.73 -27.24
N ASN A 141 -25.53 22.22 -27.87
CA ASN A 141 -26.24 21.03 -27.40
C ASN A 141 -25.32 19.81 -27.36
N LEU A 142 -24.57 19.56 -28.43
CA LEU A 142 -23.61 18.45 -28.49
C LEU A 142 -22.55 18.57 -27.39
N GLN A 143 -21.98 19.76 -27.20
CA GLN A 143 -20.97 19.98 -26.18
C GLN A 143 -21.54 19.82 -24.76
N SER A 144 -22.78 20.27 -24.53
CA SER A 144 -23.49 20.12 -23.26
C SER A 144 -23.70 18.64 -22.93
N THR A 145 -24.23 17.85 -23.88
CA THR A 145 -24.45 16.41 -23.72
C THR A 145 -23.14 15.65 -23.51
N GLN A 146 -22.08 16.02 -24.22
CA GLN A 146 -20.78 15.38 -24.03
C GLN A 146 -20.21 15.65 -22.63
N LYS A 147 -20.32 16.90 -22.14
CA LYS A 147 -19.87 17.26 -20.80
C LYS A 147 -20.69 16.58 -19.71
N SER A 148 -22.00 16.44 -19.89
CA SER A 148 -22.83 15.74 -18.91
C SER A 148 -22.46 14.25 -18.83
N LEU A 149 -22.21 13.61 -19.97
CA LEU A 149 -21.80 12.20 -20.00
C LEU A 149 -20.42 12.00 -19.34
N ASP A 150 -19.45 12.86 -19.64
CA ASP A 150 -18.12 12.81 -19.02
C ASP A 150 -18.18 13.03 -17.50
N LEU A 151 -19.05 13.94 -17.04
CA LEU A 151 -19.27 14.17 -15.61
C LEU A 151 -19.88 12.94 -14.93
N GLU A 152 -20.91 12.32 -15.54
CA GLU A 152 -21.54 11.11 -15.02
C GLU A 152 -20.55 9.95 -14.91
N GLN A 153 -19.69 9.75 -15.93
CA GLN A 153 -18.64 8.75 -15.90
C GLN A 153 -17.61 9.00 -14.79
N LYS A 154 -17.22 10.26 -14.58
CA LYS A 154 -16.32 10.65 -13.49
C LYS A 154 -16.93 10.40 -12.13
N ASP A 155 -18.21 10.72 -11.94
CA ASP A 155 -18.93 10.48 -10.69
C ASP A 155 -19.06 8.98 -10.39
N GLN A 156 -19.31 8.16 -11.42
CA GLN A 156 -19.33 6.70 -11.28
C GLN A 156 -17.96 6.15 -10.89
N ALA A 157 -16.89 6.59 -11.56
CA ALA A 157 -15.52 6.19 -11.24
C ALA A 157 -15.12 6.60 -9.82
N LEU A 158 -15.53 7.80 -9.39
CA LEU A 158 -15.30 8.30 -8.04
C LEU A 158 -16.02 7.43 -7.00
N ALA A 159 -17.29 7.07 -7.23
CA ALA A 159 -18.05 6.21 -6.32
C ALA A 159 -17.41 4.82 -6.17
N LEU A 160 -16.94 4.23 -7.27
CA LEU A 160 -16.19 2.97 -7.23
C LEU A 160 -14.88 3.11 -6.44
N SER A 161 -14.13 4.19 -6.68
CA SER A 161 -12.89 4.46 -5.95
C SER A 161 -13.12 4.69 -4.45
N GLN A 162 -14.20 5.38 -4.07
CA GLN A 162 -14.57 5.60 -2.67
C GLN A 162 -14.96 4.29 -1.96
N THR A 163 -15.67 3.42 -2.68
CA THR A 163 -16.06 2.11 -2.16
C THR A 163 -14.82 1.23 -1.93
N GLU A 164 -13.91 1.19 -2.89
CA GLU A 164 -12.69 0.39 -2.78
C GLU A 164 -11.73 0.93 -1.71
N THR A 165 -11.58 2.25 -1.60
CA THR A 165 -10.77 2.85 -0.52
C THR A 165 -11.37 2.57 0.86
N SER A 166 -12.69 2.55 1.00
CA SER A 166 -13.36 2.15 2.25
C SER A 166 -13.09 0.68 2.58
N ARG A 167 -13.19 -0.21 1.59
CA ARG A 167 -12.87 -1.63 1.73
C ARG A 167 -11.42 -1.83 2.17
N LEU A 168 -10.47 -1.21 1.48
CA LEU A 168 -9.04 -1.30 1.82
C LEU A 168 -8.74 -0.72 3.21
N THR A 169 -9.38 0.39 3.59
CA THR A 169 -9.23 0.97 4.94
C THR A 169 -9.68 -0.01 6.02
N SER A 170 -10.79 -0.71 5.80
CA SER A 170 -11.28 -1.74 6.73
C SER A 170 -10.31 -2.93 6.86
N GLU A 171 -9.75 -3.38 5.74
CA GLU A 171 -8.79 -4.48 5.67
C GLU A 171 -7.47 -4.13 6.38
N VAL A 172 -6.98 -2.90 6.19
CA VAL A 172 -5.79 -2.39 6.90
C VAL A 172 -6.02 -2.33 8.41
N ALA A 173 -7.20 -1.89 8.85
CA ALA A 173 -7.53 -1.86 10.28
C ALA A 173 -7.56 -3.28 10.89
N GLU A 174 -8.14 -4.24 10.18
CA GLU A 174 -8.15 -5.65 10.61
C GLU A 174 -6.74 -6.23 10.71
N LEU A 175 -5.93 -6.08 9.66
CA LEU A 175 -4.55 -6.56 9.63
C LEU A 175 -3.71 -5.91 10.75
N THR A 176 -3.90 -4.61 10.99
CA THR A 176 -3.23 -3.91 12.09
C THR A 176 -3.58 -4.52 13.45
N ASN A 177 -4.85 -4.88 13.67
CA ASN A 177 -5.26 -5.57 14.90
C ASN A 177 -4.68 -6.98 15.01
N GLN A 178 -4.59 -7.73 13.90
CA GLN A 178 -3.96 -9.04 13.90
C GLN A 178 -2.46 -8.97 14.22
N VAL A 179 -1.76 -7.96 13.70
CA VAL A 179 -0.33 -7.72 14.00
C VAL A 179 -0.16 -7.45 15.49
N LYS A 180 -0.94 -6.53 16.08
CA LYS A 180 -0.89 -6.23 17.52
C LYS A 180 -1.04 -7.49 18.40
N LYS A 181 -2.03 -8.34 18.09
CA LYS A 181 -2.24 -9.61 18.82
C LYS A 181 -1.04 -10.55 18.72
N LYS A 182 -0.38 -10.62 17.56
CA LYS A 182 0.82 -11.43 17.36
C LYS A 182 2.02 -10.87 18.11
N ASP A 183 2.16 -9.55 18.16
CA ASP A 183 3.22 -8.88 18.92
C ASP A 183 3.06 -9.14 20.43
N GLU A 184 1.84 -9.06 20.96
CA GLU A 184 1.52 -9.43 22.35
C GLU A 184 1.91 -10.88 22.65
N LEU A 185 1.52 -11.82 21.77
CA LEU A 185 1.88 -13.24 21.91
C LEU A 185 3.40 -13.46 21.86
N LEU A 186 4.11 -12.73 21.00
CA LEU A 186 5.57 -12.81 20.92
C LEU A 186 6.24 -12.34 22.21
N VAL A 187 5.73 -11.27 22.82
CA VAL A 187 6.23 -10.79 24.12
C VAL A 187 6.00 -11.85 25.21
N ASP A 188 4.81 -12.46 25.26
CA ASP A 188 4.51 -13.51 26.24
C ASP A 188 5.40 -14.74 26.08
N LEU A 189 5.57 -15.23 24.84
CA LEU A 189 6.46 -16.35 24.55
C LEU A 189 7.91 -16.04 24.90
N HIS A 190 8.36 -14.81 24.63
CA HIS A 190 9.71 -14.37 24.98
C HIS A 190 9.92 -14.38 26.50
N ASN A 191 8.94 -13.91 27.27
CA ASN A 191 8.97 -13.95 28.72
C ASN A 191 9.01 -15.39 29.26
N GLN A 192 8.20 -16.29 28.70
CA GLN A 192 8.22 -17.71 29.07
C GLN A 192 9.59 -18.35 28.80
N LEU A 193 10.18 -18.07 27.63
CA LEU A 193 11.50 -18.60 27.27
C LEU A 193 12.56 -18.12 28.27
N LYS A 194 12.52 -16.85 28.67
CA LYS A 194 13.44 -16.29 29.67
C LYS A 194 13.30 -16.96 31.03
N THR A 195 12.07 -17.25 31.47
CA THR A 195 11.81 -18.00 32.72
C THR A 195 12.36 -19.42 32.64
N LEU A 196 12.07 -20.15 31.56
CA LEU A 196 12.58 -21.50 31.35
C LEU A 196 14.10 -21.54 31.27
N GLU A 197 14.73 -20.53 30.67
CA GLU A 197 16.18 -20.44 30.62
C GLU A 197 16.78 -20.24 32.03
N ALA A 198 16.15 -19.43 32.88
CA ALA A 198 16.55 -19.24 34.26
C ALA A 198 16.38 -20.53 35.08
N GLU A 199 15.25 -21.23 34.93
CA GLU A 199 15.02 -22.53 35.56
C GLU A 199 16.05 -23.57 35.12
N LYS A 200 16.35 -23.64 33.82
CA LYS A 200 17.40 -24.53 33.29
C LYS A 200 18.75 -24.26 33.95
N LYS A 201 19.15 -22.99 34.09
CA LYS A 201 20.41 -22.61 34.77
C LYS A 201 20.40 -23.04 36.24
N SER A 202 19.26 -22.89 36.92
CA SER A 202 19.08 -23.35 38.30
C SER A 202 19.22 -24.88 38.44
N TRP A 203 18.60 -25.65 37.55
CA TRP A 203 18.71 -27.10 37.54
C TRP A 203 20.13 -27.59 37.28
N ILE A 204 20.86 -26.96 36.36
CA ILE A 204 22.27 -27.28 36.09
C ILE A 204 23.13 -27.07 37.34
N LEU A 205 22.88 -25.99 38.10
CA LEU A 205 23.61 -25.74 39.34
C LEU A 205 23.29 -26.83 40.38
N LYS A 206 22.01 -27.15 40.55
CA LYS A 206 21.56 -28.19 41.48
C LYS A 206 22.10 -29.58 41.12
N GLU A 207 22.17 -29.91 39.84
CA GLU A 207 22.77 -31.15 39.35
C GLU A 207 24.26 -31.23 39.73
N LYS A 208 25.00 -30.14 39.54
CA LYS A 208 26.41 -30.06 39.94
C LYS A 208 26.59 -30.23 41.44
N ASP A 209 25.75 -29.60 42.25
CA ASP A 209 25.80 -29.72 43.71
C ASP A 209 25.51 -31.15 44.17
N LEU A 210 24.51 -31.81 43.56
CA LEU A 210 24.20 -33.20 43.83
C LEU A 210 25.36 -34.13 43.44
N LEU A 211 25.98 -33.91 42.28
CA LEU A 211 27.13 -34.70 41.85
C LEU A 211 28.31 -34.59 42.84
N ASN A 212 28.64 -33.37 43.27
CA ASN A 212 29.68 -33.13 44.27
C ASN A 212 29.34 -33.83 45.61
N SER A 213 28.07 -33.75 46.05
CA SER A 213 27.63 -34.42 47.28
C SER A 213 27.72 -35.94 47.18
N SER A 214 27.44 -36.50 46.01
CA SER A 214 27.56 -37.94 45.74
C SER A 214 29.01 -38.40 45.78
N GLU A 215 29.94 -37.61 45.23
CA GLU A 215 31.37 -37.90 45.27
C GLU A 215 31.90 -37.88 46.71
N LEU A 216 31.56 -36.84 47.47
CA LEU A 216 31.91 -36.76 48.91
C LEU A 216 31.37 -37.95 49.70
N LEU A 217 30.12 -38.35 49.45
CA LEU A 217 29.50 -39.48 50.13
C LEU A 217 30.19 -40.79 49.76
N LYS A 218 30.57 -40.98 48.49
CA LYS A 218 31.36 -42.14 48.04
C LYS A 218 32.68 -42.22 48.80
N ASP A 219 33.40 -41.11 48.92
CA ASP A 219 34.66 -41.05 49.66
C ASP A 219 34.47 -41.31 51.15
N GLN A 220 33.42 -40.74 51.75
CA GLN A 220 33.10 -40.95 53.16
C GLN A 220 32.75 -42.42 53.46
N ILE A 221 31.96 -43.05 52.60
CA ILE A 221 31.61 -44.48 52.72
C ILE A 221 32.87 -45.33 52.54
N GLY A 222 33.69 -45.06 51.52
CA GLY A 222 34.93 -45.79 51.28
C GLY A 222 35.90 -45.70 52.46
N SER A 223 36.08 -44.50 53.02
CA SER A 223 36.92 -44.28 54.21
C SER A 223 36.38 -44.97 55.46
N SER A 224 35.08 -44.84 55.74
CA SER A 224 34.42 -45.48 56.87
C SER A 224 34.48 -47.01 56.80
N LEU A 225 34.25 -47.56 55.61
CA LEU A 225 34.32 -49.01 55.37
C LEU A 225 35.76 -49.53 55.56
N ASN A 226 36.75 -48.84 54.99
CA ASN A 226 38.17 -49.18 55.17
C ASN A 226 38.56 -49.15 56.66
N MET A 227 38.14 -48.12 57.40
CA MET A 227 38.37 -48.04 58.85
C MET A 227 37.72 -49.22 59.59
N GLY A 228 36.48 -49.58 59.24
CA GLY A 228 35.79 -50.73 59.80
C GLY A 228 36.53 -52.05 59.57
N PHE A 229 37.08 -52.26 58.37
CA PHE A 229 37.90 -53.43 58.05
C PHE A 229 39.19 -53.48 58.89
N GLN A 230 39.90 -52.35 59.04
CA GLN A 230 41.11 -52.30 59.86
C GLN A 230 40.80 -52.64 61.33
N LEU A 231 39.73 -52.07 61.90
CA LEU A 231 39.29 -52.39 63.25
C LEU A 231 38.92 -53.88 63.42
N ALA A 232 38.33 -54.50 62.40
CA ALA A 232 38.03 -55.93 62.42
C ALA A 232 39.31 -56.79 62.37
N PHE A 233 40.29 -56.42 61.55
CA PHE A 233 41.59 -57.11 61.53
C PHE A 233 42.32 -57.01 62.86
N ASP A 234 42.32 -55.83 63.49
CA ASP A 234 42.93 -55.65 64.80
C ASP A 234 42.25 -56.50 65.88
N GLN A 235 40.92 -56.64 65.82
CA GLN A 235 40.20 -57.55 66.72
C GLN A 235 40.58 -59.02 66.50
N VAL A 236 40.80 -59.46 65.25
CA VAL A 236 41.25 -60.83 64.95
C VAL A 236 42.67 -61.06 65.46
N ARG A 237 43.59 -60.11 65.24
CA ARG A 237 44.97 -60.19 65.73
C ARG A 237 45.06 -60.36 67.25
N VAL A 238 44.18 -59.67 67.99
CA VAL A 238 44.12 -59.79 69.46
C VAL A 238 43.59 -61.16 69.90
N ARG A 239 42.60 -61.73 69.20
CA ARG A 239 41.98 -63.01 69.57
C ARG A 239 42.76 -64.24 69.09
N CYS A 240 43.43 -64.13 67.95
CA CYS A 240 44.15 -65.20 67.27
C CYS A 240 45.49 -64.68 66.74
N PRO A 241 46.54 -64.59 67.58
CA PRO A 241 47.81 -63.95 67.20
C PRO A 241 48.56 -64.66 66.06
N ASP A 242 48.36 -65.97 65.91
CA ASP A 242 49.04 -66.80 64.90
C ASP A 242 48.30 -66.87 63.56
N ALA A 243 47.17 -66.16 63.40
CA ALA A 243 46.40 -66.16 62.17
C ALA A 243 47.08 -65.31 61.08
N ASP A 244 47.40 -65.91 59.94
CA ASP A 244 47.93 -65.18 58.77
C ASP A 244 46.80 -64.42 58.05
N LEU A 245 46.86 -63.09 58.16
CA LEU A 245 45.93 -62.17 57.51
C LEU A 245 46.48 -61.57 56.21
N SER A 246 47.68 -61.98 55.78
CA SER A 246 48.26 -61.54 54.50
C SER A 246 47.41 -61.82 53.26
N PRO A 247 46.54 -62.87 53.21
CA PRO A 247 45.68 -63.10 52.05
C PRO A 247 44.43 -62.20 52.03
N ALA A 248 44.15 -61.47 53.12
CA ALA A 248 42.92 -60.72 53.25
C ALA A 248 43.02 -59.37 52.51
N ASP A 249 42.33 -59.28 51.39
CA ASP A 249 42.34 -58.11 50.51
C ASP A 249 40.91 -57.60 50.28
N ILE A 250 40.66 -56.36 50.70
CA ILE A 250 39.35 -55.71 50.59
C ILE A 250 38.99 -55.33 49.16
N SER A 251 39.94 -55.40 48.22
CA SER A 251 39.70 -55.16 46.79
C SER A 251 39.23 -56.40 46.03
N LYS A 252 39.16 -57.57 46.69
CA LYS A 252 38.78 -58.83 46.07
C LYS A 252 37.37 -59.26 46.49
N SER A 253 36.63 -59.82 45.54
CA SER A 253 35.31 -60.41 45.74
C SER A 253 35.39 -61.93 45.83
N VAL A 254 34.43 -62.57 46.51
CA VAL A 254 34.35 -64.03 46.59
C VAL A 254 33.33 -64.53 45.56
N VAL A 255 33.82 -65.10 44.46
CA VAL A 255 33.00 -65.76 43.43
C VAL A 255 33.32 -67.25 43.44
N ASN A 256 32.30 -68.10 43.58
CA ASN A 256 32.46 -69.57 43.62
C ASN A 256 33.52 -70.06 44.64
N ARG A 257 33.60 -69.41 45.82
CA ARG A 257 34.58 -69.68 46.89
C ARG A 257 36.05 -69.39 46.52
N GLN A 258 36.31 -68.70 45.40
CA GLN A 258 37.63 -68.17 45.07
C GLN A 258 37.63 -66.64 45.23
N LEU A 259 38.76 -66.10 45.68
CA LEU A 259 39.02 -64.67 45.69
C LEU A 259 39.39 -64.24 44.27
N VAL A 260 38.59 -63.35 43.69
CA VAL A 260 38.76 -62.77 42.37
C VAL A 260 38.82 -61.26 42.53
N ASP A 261 39.60 -60.57 41.69
CA ASP A 261 39.61 -59.10 41.69
C ASP A 261 38.19 -58.57 41.42
N ALA A 262 37.75 -57.56 42.17
CA ALA A 262 36.47 -56.92 41.91
C ALA A 262 36.60 -56.07 40.64
N ASP A 263 35.70 -56.26 39.66
CA ASP A 263 35.62 -55.38 38.49
C ASP A 263 35.09 -54.00 38.92
N ASP A 264 35.78 -52.92 38.51
CA ASP A 264 35.46 -51.50 38.79
C ASP A 264 34.09 -51.05 38.23
#